data_AF-A0AAV6YJJ3-F1
#
_entry.id   AF-A0AAV6YJJ3-F1
#
_cell.length_a   1.000
_cell.length_b   1.000
_cell.length_c   1.000
_cell.angle_alpha   90.00
_cell.angle_beta   90.00
_cell.angle_gamma   90.00
#
_symmetry.space_group_name_H-M   'P 1'
#
loop_
_entity.id
_entity.type
_entity.pdbx_description
1 polymer ?
#
loop_
_entity_poly.entity_id
_entity_poly.type
_entity_poly.pdbx_seq_one_letter_code
_entity_poly.pdbx_strand_id
1 'polypeptide(L)'
;MAYYYRYSPNSNVDLWREETLPEFKEVILQSNDQPTDGKIYVMFHGTTYSAAVQIIQAGFIQSEGGMLGRGVYVSRDINKAARYPINNKRDQVILKLRVNVGRVKKIDYQKHPMQKTWHENGYDTAWVPATCGMVESRLEEDCVWDPKRIKVVEIAYASPEHKQQLNIWLLIHSQ
;
A
#
# COMPACT_ATOMS: atom_id res chain seq x y z
N MET A 1 31.84 -5.96 11.84
CA MET A 1 32.13 -4.52 11.59
C MET A 1 30.80 -3.84 11.28
N ALA A 2 30.30 -3.00 12.19
CA ALA A 2 29.04 -2.28 12.00
C ALA A 2 29.30 -1.08 11.08
N TYR A 3 28.83 -1.16 9.83
CA TYR A 3 28.90 -0.05 8.91
C TYR A 3 27.88 1.02 9.30
N TYR A 4 28.32 1.99 10.10
CA TYR A 4 27.59 3.24 10.35
C TYR A 4 27.67 4.12 9.10
N TYR A 5 26.77 3.90 8.14
CA TYR A 5 26.49 4.88 7.11
C TYR A 5 25.57 5.96 7.68
N ARG A 6 25.98 7.22 7.53
CA ARG A 6 25.23 8.40 7.97
C ARG A 6 23.83 8.39 7.35
N TYR A 7 22.82 8.58 8.19
CA TYR A 7 21.44 8.82 7.78
C TYR A 7 21.39 10.05 6.87
N SER A 8 21.03 9.85 5.61
CA SER A 8 20.69 10.91 4.66
C SER A 8 19.22 10.70 4.26
N PRO A 9 18.27 11.52 4.73
CA PRO A 9 16.84 11.24 4.61
C PRO A 9 16.27 11.34 3.18
N ASN A 10 17.09 11.51 2.14
CA ASN A 10 16.65 11.95 0.81
C ASN A 10 17.08 11.05 -0.37
N SER A 11 17.51 9.80 -0.13
CA SER A 11 17.79 8.87 -1.23
C SER A 11 16.69 7.81 -1.37
N ASN A 12 16.21 7.55 -2.59
CA ASN A 12 15.35 6.39 -2.89
C ASN A 12 16.00 5.06 -2.49
N VAL A 13 17.34 5.04 -2.38
CA VAL A 13 18.15 3.89 -1.96
C VAL A 13 17.88 3.52 -0.51
N ASP A 14 17.73 4.51 0.37
CA ASP A 14 17.42 4.27 1.78
C ASP A 14 15.98 3.78 1.97
N LEU A 15 15.04 4.21 1.11
CA LEU A 15 13.63 3.82 1.19
C LEU A 15 13.43 2.32 0.94
N TRP A 16 14.18 1.72 0.02
CA TRP A 16 14.02 0.29 -0.31
C TRP A 16 15.19 -0.56 0.19
N ARG A 17 15.93 -0.07 1.19
CA ARG A 17 17.13 -0.75 1.70
C ARG A 17 16.87 -2.20 2.12
N GLU A 18 15.75 -2.50 2.78
CA GLU A 18 15.42 -3.87 3.19
C GLU A 18 15.27 -4.82 1.98
N GLU A 19 14.77 -4.32 0.84
CA GLU A 19 14.64 -5.07 -0.41
C GLU A 19 16.00 -5.36 -1.07
N THR A 20 17.02 -4.54 -0.79
CA THR A 20 18.38 -4.75 -1.34
C THR A 20 19.20 -5.80 -0.59
N LEU A 21 18.70 -6.31 0.54
CA LEU A 21 19.40 -7.33 1.31
C LEU A 21 19.33 -8.69 0.59
N PRO A 22 20.41 -9.49 0.56
CA PRO A 22 20.44 -10.80 -0.13
C PRO A 22 19.38 -11.79 0.34
N GLU A 23 18.87 -11.58 1.55
CA GLU A 23 17.90 -12.42 2.25
C GLU A 23 16.49 -11.83 2.29
N PHE A 24 16.23 -10.75 1.53
CA PHE A 24 14.90 -10.18 1.42
C PHE A 24 13.89 -11.24 0.97
N LYS A 25 12.83 -11.37 1.76
CA LYS A 25 11.66 -12.19 1.44
C LYS A 25 10.43 -11.33 1.61
N GLU A 26 9.47 -11.50 0.70
CA GLU A 26 8.16 -10.88 0.84
C GLU A 26 7.53 -11.30 2.17
N VAL A 27 7.15 -10.31 2.98
CA VAL A 27 6.48 -10.55 4.25
C VAL A 27 4.98 -10.48 4.03
N ILE A 28 4.31 -11.61 4.19
CA ILE A 28 2.84 -11.71 4.20
C ILE A 28 2.41 -11.66 5.66
N LEU A 29 2.18 -10.46 6.16
CA LEU A 29 1.67 -10.25 7.52
C LEU A 29 0.16 -10.47 7.55
N GLN A 30 -0.34 -11.21 8.54
CA GLN A 30 -1.78 -11.41 8.69
C GLN A 30 -2.48 -10.08 8.92
N SER A 31 -3.66 -9.92 8.35
CA SER A 31 -4.44 -8.67 8.37
C SER A 31 -4.70 -8.11 9.78
N ASN A 32 -4.76 -8.97 10.80
CA ASN A 32 -5.05 -8.53 12.17
C ASN A 32 -3.79 -8.18 12.97
N ASP A 33 -2.60 -8.51 12.48
CA ASP A 33 -1.35 -8.24 13.18
C ASP A 33 -0.95 -6.77 12.98
N GLN A 34 -0.33 -6.18 14.00
CA GLN A 34 0.19 -4.83 13.90
C GLN A 34 1.42 -4.79 12.97
N PRO A 35 1.43 -3.92 11.94
CA PRO A 35 2.62 -3.67 11.15
C PRO A 35 3.76 -3.17 12.04
N THR A 36 4.95 -3.72 11.84
CA THR A 36 6.17 -3.27 12.51
C THR A 36 6.81 -2.15 11.70
N ASP A 37 7.27 -1.11 12.40
CA ASP A 37 7.93 0.05 11.76
C ASP A 37 9.10 -0.37 10.87
N GLY A 38 9.23 0.31 9.73
CA GLY A 38 10.32 0.17 8.77
C GLY A 38 10.28 -1.09 7.92
N LYS A 39 9.24 -1.92 8.05
CA LYS A 39 9.09 -3.16 7.28
C LYS A 39 8.43 -2.96 5.92
N ILE A 40 8.68 -3.92 5.04
CA ILE A 40 8.00 -4.05 3.74
C ILE A 40 7.01 -5.21 3.80
N TYR A 41 5.74 -4.95 3.47
CA TYR A 41 4.69 -5.97 3.43
C TYR A 41 4.08 -6.12 2.04
N VAL A 42 3.63 -7.34 1.76
CA VAL A 42 2.72 -7.60 0.63
C VAL A 42 1.34 -7.06 0.97
N MET A 43 0.81 -6.21 0.10
CA MET A 43 -0.53 -5.64 0.22
C MET A 43 -1.23 -5.63 -1.13
N PHE A 44 -2.51 -5.23 -1.14
CA PHE A 44 -3.38 -5.26 -2.30
C PHE A 44 -4.15 -3.96 -2.45
N HIS A 45 -4.37 -3.56 -3.70
CA HIS A 45 -5.20 -2.43 -4.06
C HIS A 45 -6.14 -2.82 -5.20
N GLY A 46 -7.45 -2.73 -4.95
CA GLY A 46 -8.47 -3.00 -5.96
C GLY A 46 -8.86 -1.71 -6.67
N THR A 47 -8.90 -1.74 -8.01
CA THR A 47 -9.15 -0.56 -8.83
C THR A 47 -9.72 -0.95 -10.20
N THR A 48 -9.98 0.04 -11.06
CA THR A 48 -10.39 -0.18 -12.45
C THR A 48 -9.18 -0.48 -13.35
N TYR A 49 -9.40 -1.09 -14.52
CA TYR A 49 -8.33 -1.30 -15.50
C TYR A 49 -7.64 0.02 -15.89
N SER A 50 -8.41 1.06 -16.19
CA SER A 50 -7.88 2.36 -16.60
C SER A 50 -6.98 2.99 -15.53
N ALA A 51 -7.35 2.87 -14.25
CA ALA A 51 -6.55 3.34 -13.13
C ALA A 51 -5.32 2.46 -12.91
N ALA A 52 -5.44 1.13 -13.07
CA ALA A 52 -4.29 0.23 -12.99
C ALA A 52 -3.21 0.56 -14.04
N VAL A 53 -3.60 0.89 -15.28
CA VAL A 53 -2.67 1.35 -16.32
C VAL A 53 -1.93 2.61 -15.86
N GLN A 54 -2.67 3.62 -15.37
CA GLN A 54 -2.06 4.87 -14.89
C GLN A 54 -1.11 4.64 -13.71
N ILE A 55 -1.51 3.80 -12.75
CA ILE A 55 -0.70 3.45 -11.59
C ILE A 55 0.61 2.77 -12.02
N ILE A 56 0.55 1.86 -12.99
CA ILE A 56 1.76 1.17 -13.49
C ILE A 56 2.68 2.14 -14.22
N GLN A 57 2.13 3.06 -15.00
CA GLN A 57 2.92 4.00 -15.81
C GLN A 57 3.51 5.16 -15.01
N ALA A 58 2.74 5.73 -14.08
CA ALA A 58 3.05 6.99 -13.42
C ALA A 58 3.17 6.87 -11.89
N GLY A 59 2.88 5.70 -11.32
CA GLY A 59 2.81 5.48 -9.88
C GLY A 59 1.45 5.88 -9.29
N PHE A 60 1.30 5.64 -7.99
CA PHE A 60 0.09 6.05 -7.27
C PHE A 60 0.05 7.57 -7.07
N ILE A 61 -1.18 8.10 -6.99
CA ILE A 61 -1.46 9.47 -6.55
C ILE A 61 -2.30 9.36 -5.28
N GLN A 62 -2.04 10.26 -4.31
CA GLN A 62 -2.84 10.31 -3.09
C GLN A 62 -4.31 10.62 -3.43
N SER A 63 -5.24 10.00 -2.71
CA SER A 63 -6.62 10.47 -2.69
C SER A 63 -6.70 11.87 -2.08
N GLU A 64 -7.73 12.66 -2.43
CA GLU A 64 -7.96 13.98 -1.82
C GLU A 64 -8.34 13.91 -0.33
N GLY A 65 -8.76 12.74 0.14
CA GLY A 65 -9.15 12.49 1.52
C GLY A 65 -9.57 11.05 1.79
N GLY A 66 -10.29 10.85 2.89
CA GLY A 66 -10.75 9.54 3.34
C GLY A 66 -10.89 9.49 4.84
N MET A 67 -11.20 8.32 5.37
CA MET A 67 -11.34 8.08 6.81
C MET A 67 -10.06 8.45 7.56
N LEU A 68 -8.89 8.20 6.98
CA LEU A 68 -7.56 8.48 7.55
C LEU A 68 -6.92 9.74 6.97
N GLY A 69 -7.68 10.58 6.25
CA GLY A 69 -7.13 11.71 5.50
C GLY A 69 -6.63 11.31 4.11
N ARG A 70 -5.85 12.20 3.49
CA ARG A 70 -5.27 11.97 2.16
C ARG A 70 -4.16 10.92 2.21
N GLY A 71 -4.05 10.11 1.17
CA GLY A 71 -3.02 9.08 1.04
C GLY A 71 -3.42 7.99 0.05
N VAL A 72 -2.62 6.94 -0.02
CA VAL A 72 -2.94 5.75 -0.83
C VAL A 72 -3.47 4.65 0.09
N TYR A 73 -4.69 4.20 -0.18
CA TYR A 73 -5.37 3.19 0.62
C TYR A 73 -5.09 1.78 0.09
N VAL A 74 -4.57 0.91 0.97
CA VAL A 74 -4.17 -0.46 0.64
C VAL A 74 -4.59 -1.40 1.77
N SER A 75 -4.57 -2.70 1.49
CA SER A 75 -5.00 -3.73 2.44
C SER A 75 -4.16 -4.99 2.27
N ARG A 76 -3.77 -5.62 3.37
CA ARG A 76 -3.19 -6.96 3.40
C ARG A 76 -4.21 -8.06 3.11
N ASP A 77 -5.50 -7.77 3.30
CA ASP A 77 -6.60 -8.65 2.88
C ASP A 77 -6.97 -8.42 1.40
N ILE A 78 -6.71 -9.42 0.56
CA ILE A 78 -7.09 -9.41 -0.86
C ILE A 78 -8.61 -9.35 -1.07
N ASN A 79 -9.40 -9.94 -0.18
CA ASN A 79 -10.86 -9.90 -0.27
C ASN A 79 -11.41 -8.50 0.00
N LYS A 80 -10.69 -7.70 0.80
CA LYS A 80 -11.00 -6.29 0.95
C LYS A 80 -10.74 -5.53 -0.34
N ALA A 81 -9.57 -5.75 -0.98
CA ALA A 81 -9.25 -5.15 -2.27
C ALA A 81 -10.27 -5.58 -3.36
N ALA A 82 -10.71 -6.84 -3.35
CA ALA A 82 -11.73 -7.37 -4.27
C ALA A 82 -13.12 -6.70 -4.15
N ARG A 83 -13.34 -5.84 -3.16
CA ARG A 83 -14.56 -5.01 -3.09
C ARG A 83 -14.54 -3.86 -4.10
N TYR A 84 -13.38 -3.49 -4.63
CA TYR A 84 -13.22 -2.38 -5.55
C TYR A 84 -12.94 -2.82 -6.99
N PRO A 85 -13.50 -2.12 -8.00
CA PRO A 85 -14.49 -1.05 -7.86
C PRO A 85 -15.85 -1.60 -7.36
N ILE A 86 -16.64 -0.75 -6.71
CA ILE A 86 -17.92 -1.15 -6.09
C ILE A 86 -18.95 -1.53 -7.18
N ASN A 87 -19.06 -0.72 -8.24
CA ASN A 87 -20.12 -0.84 -9.25
C ASN A 87 -19.65 -1.33 -10.63
N ASN A 88 -18.43 -1.87 -10.76
CA ASN A 88 -17.90 -2.28 -12.07
C ASN A 88 -16.97 -3.51 -11.98
N LYS A 89 -17.51 -4.66 -11.59
CA LYS A 89 -16.71 -5.89 -11.42
C LYS A 89 -16.09 -6.43 -12.71
N ARG A 90 -16.65 -6.10 -13.88
CA ARG A 90 -16.07 -6.50 -15.17
C ARG A 90 -14.72 -5.82 -15.44
N ASP A 91 -14.57 -4.60 -14.92
CA ASP A 91 -13.37 -3.79 -15.07
C ASP A 91 -12.41 -3.91 -13.88
N GLN A 92 -12.66 -4.88 -13.00
CA GLN A 92 -11.90 -5.04 -11.77
C GLN A 92 -10.47 -5.50 -12.04
N VAL A 93 -9.54 -4.82 -11.37
CA VAL A 93 -8.14 -5.20 -11.25
C VAL A 93 -7.75 -5.18 -9.78
N ILE A 94 -6.99 -6.18 -9.34
CA ILE A 94 -6.33 -6.18 -8.04
C ILE A 94 -4.82 -6.19 -8.27
N LEU A 95 -4.16 -5.14 -7.82
CA LEU A 95 -2.70 -5.02 -7.85
C LEU A 95 -2.11 -5.64 -6.58
N LYS A 96 -1.10 -6.49 -6.73
CA LYS A 96 -0.22 -6.92 -5.64
C LYS A 96 0.89 -5.90 -5.48
N LEU A 97 1.12 -5.47 -4.25
CA LEU A 97 2.02 -4.39 -3.91
C LEU A 97 3.11 -4.87 -2.95
N ARG A 98 4.28 -4.26 -3.03
CA ARG A 98 5.21 -4.13 -1.90
C ARG A 98 5.05 -2.74 -1.32
N VAL A 99 4.84 -2.67 -0.01
CA VAL A 99 4.60 -1.39 0.69
C VAL A 99 5.60 -1.26 1.81
N ASN A 100 6.49 -0.27 1.73
CA ASN A 100 7.31 0.15 2.87
C ASN A 100 6.47 1.01 3.80
N VAL A 101 6.08 0.46 4.95
CA VAL A 101 5.17 1.15 5.86
C VAL A 101 5.82 2.29 6.66
N GLY A 102 7.16 2.38 6.68
CA GLY A 102 7.88 3.39 7.45
C GLY A 102 7.45 3.39 8.92
N ARG A 103 7.23 4.56 9.51
CA ARG A 103 6.65 4.68 10.86
C ARG A 103 5.13 4.54 10.81
N VAL A 104 4.58 3.62 11.59
CA VAL A 104 3.16 3.26 11.55
C VAL A 104 2.40 3.84 12.74
N LYS A 105 1.31 4.56 12.46
CA LYS A 105 0.37 5.02 13.49
C LYS A 105 -0.88 4.15 13.51
N LYS A 106 -1.12 3.44 14.61
CA LYS A 106 -2.41 2.80 14.86
C LYS A 106 -3.50 3.85 15.09
N ILE A 107 -4.61 3.72 14.36
CA ILE A 107 -5.83 4.52 14.48
C ILE A 107 -7.01 3.56 14.69
N ASP A 108 -7.45 3.37 15.93
CA ASP A 108 -8.36 2.27 16.30
C ASP A 108 -9.70 2.72 16.90
N TYR A 109 -10.05 4.01 16.77
CA TYR A 109 -11.37 4.52 17.12
C TYR A 109 -11.71 5.81 16.36
N GLN A 110 -13.01 6.05 16.18
CA GLN A 110 -13.50 7.23 15.46
C GLN A 110 -13.15 8.50 16.22
N LYS A 111 -12.79 9.56 15.49
CA LYS A 111 -12.31 10.84 16.03
C LYS A 111 -10.99 10.72 16.82
N HIS A 112 -10.16 9.73 16.50
CA HIS A 112 -8.79 9.68 17.01
C HIS A 112 -8.09 11.03 16.74
N PRO A 113 -7.34 11.61 17.72
CA PRO A 113 -6.74 12.95 17.57
C PRO A 113 -5.87 13.11 16.32
N MET A 114 -5.22 12.01 15.90
CA MET A 114 -4.38 11.94 14.71
C MET A 114 -5.04 11.27 13.50
N GLN A 115 -6.36 11.06 13.51
CA GLN A 115 -7.06 10.28 12.48
C GLN A 115 -6.74 10.77 11.06
N LYS A 116 -6.59 12.09 10.86
CA LYS A 116 -6.28 12.69 9.56
C LYS A 116 -4.94 13.44 9.49
N THR A 117 -4.22 13.54 10.61
CA THR A 117 -3.02 14.38 10.79
C THR A 117 -1.78 13.58 11.21
N TRP A 118 -1.86 12.25 11.18
CA TRP A 118 -0.74 11.37 11.53
C TRP A 118 0.54 11.66 10.73
N HIS A 119 0.42 12.03 9.45
CA HIS A 119 1.57 12.39 8.60
C HIS A 119 2.29 13.66 9.07
N GLU A 120 1.56 14.64 9.59
CA GLU A 120 2.13 15.89 10.16
C GLU A 120 2.96 15.60 11.43
N ASN A 121 2.74 14.43 12.04
CA ASN A 121 3.45 13.98 13.23
C ASN A 121 4.60 13.01 12.90
N GLY A 122 5.02 12.95 11.63
CA GLY A 122 6.15 12.17 11.17
C GLY A 122 5.90 10.67 11.03
N TYR A 123 4.64 10.26 10.90
CA TYR A 123 4.28 8.88 10.53
C TYR A 123 4.13 8.76 9.02
N ASP A 124 4.52 7.62 8.47
CA ASP A 124 4.49 7.34 7.03
C ASP A 124 3.23 6.58 6.61
N THR A 125 2.65 5.81 7.55
CA THR A 125 1.43 5.04 7.34
C THR A 125 0.51 5.17 8.56
N ALA A 126 -0.78 5.38 8.33
CA ALA A 126 -1.82 5.11 9.33
C ALA A 126 -2.43 3.74 9.10
N TRP A 127 -2.58 2.97 10.18
CA TRP A 127 -3.14 1.62 10.15
C TRP A 127 -4.38 1.52 11.04
N VAL A 128 -5.44 0.95 10.48
CA VAL A 128 -6.69 0.62 11.17
C VAL A 128 -6.76 -0.88 11.36
N PRO A 129 -6.81 -1.39 12.61
CA PRO A 129 -7.01 -2.81 12.85
C PRO A 129 -8.40 -3.29 12.41
N ALA A 130 -8.50 -4.57 12.08
CA ALA A 130 -9.81 -5.20 11.92
C ALA A 130 -10.64 -5.08 13.20
N THR A 131 -11.97 -5.06 13.04
CA THR A 131 -12.96 -5.11 14.13
C THR A 131 -12.92 -3.99 15.17
N CYS A 132 -12.14 -2.91 14.98
CA CYS A 132 -12.04 -1.79 15.93
C CYS A 132 -13.17 -0.73 15.81
N GLY A 133 -14.18 -0.96 14.95
CA GLY A 133 -15.30 -0.04 14.77
C GLY A 133 -15.03 1.17 13.87
N MET A 134 -13.88 1.21 13.20
CA MET A 134 -13.52 2.28 12.25
C MET A 134 -14.20 2.15 10.89
N VAL A 135 -14.36 0.93 10.38
CA VAL A 135 -14.91 0.66 9.02
C VAL A 135 -16.03 -0.37 9.06
N GLU A 136 -17.05 -0.18 8.23
CA GLU A 136 -18.19 -1.10 8.11
C GLU A 136 -17.77 -2.51 7.70
N SER A 137 -16.69 -2.62 6.90
CA SER A 137 -16.15 -3.91 6.49
C SER A 137 -15.64 -4.76 7.65
N ARG A 138 -15.32 -4.12 8.79
CA ARG A 138 -14.58 -4.68 9.93
C ARG A 138 -13.21 -5.25 9.57
N LEU A 139 -12.69 -4.96 8.37
CA LEU A 139 -11.39 -5.40 7.89
C LEU A 139 -10.37 -4.27 7.99
N GLU A 140 -9.12 -4.63 8.23
CA GLU A 140 -8.00 -3.70 8.39
C GLU A 140 -7.77 -2.80 7.17
N GLU A 141 -7.14 -1.65 7.36
CA GLU A 141 -6.78 -0.74 6.27
C GLU A 141 -5.48 0.00 6.60
N ASP A 142 -4.64 0.17 5.60
CA ASP A 142 -3.49 1.05 5.66
C ASP A 142 -3.71 2.26 4.74
N CYS A 143 -3.29 3.44 5.20
CA CYS A 143 -3.22 4.66 4.42
C CYS A 143 -1.79 5.18 4.43
N VAL A 144 -1.13 5.09 3.27
CA VAL A 144 0.28 5.45 3.10
C VAL A 144 0.40 6.88 2.58
N TRP A 145 1.29 7.67 3.18
CA TRP A 145 1.42 9.08 2.85
C TRP A 145 2.10 9.29 1.51
N ASP A 146 3.34 8.85 1.37
CA ASP A 146 4.14 9.03 0.15
C ASP A 146 3.93 7.85 -0.82
N PRO A 147 3.35 8.07 -2.02
CA PRO A 147 3.21 7.03 -3.03
C PRO A 147 4.50 6.30 -3.41
N LYS A 148 5.68 6.94 -3.26
CA LYS A 148 6.99 6.32 -3.56
C LYS A 148 7.32 5.13 -2.66
N ARG A 149 6.59 4.97 -1.54
CA ARG A 149 6.66 3.81 -0.63
C ARG A 149 5.91 2.58 -1.14
N ILE A 150 5.32 2.66 -2.33
CA ILE A 150 4.50 1.59 -2.90
C ILE A 150 5.06 1.19 -4.27
N LYS A 151 5.33 -0.11 -4.44
CA LYS A 151 5.69 -0.71 -5.73
C LYS A 151 4.60 -1.69 -6.16
N VAL A 152 4.16 -1.59 -7.41
CA VAL A 152 3.35 -2.63 -8.05
C VAL A 152 4.29 -3.77 -8.45
N VAL A 153 4.02 -4.98 -7.98
CA VAL A 153 4.86 -6.16 -8.27
C VAL A 153 4.16 -7.22 -9.09
N GLU A 154 2.82 -7.26 -9.09
CA GLU A 154 2.06 -8.24 -9.84
C GLU A 154 0.61 -7.79 -10.07
N ILE A 155 -0.03 -8.32 -11.11
CA ILE A 155 -1.48 -8.28 -11.30
C ILE A 155 -2.10 -9.51 -10.63
N ALA A 156 -2.51 -9.37 -9.37
CA ALA A 156 -3.09 -10.46 -8.58
C ALA A 156 -4.39 -10.99 -9.21
N TYR A 157 -5.25 -10.09 -9.70
CA TYR A 157 -6.50 -10.44 -10.38
C TYR A 157 -6.86 -9.43 -11.46
N ALA A 158 -7.34 -9.90 -12.59
CA ALA A 158 -8.04 -9.15 -13.63
C ALA A 158 -8.71 -10.13 -14.60
N SER A 159 -9.56 -9.65 -15.52
CA SER A 159 -9.99 -10.47 -16.67
C SER A 159 -8.76 -10.93 -17.48
N PRO A 160 -8.83 -12.07 -18.21
CA PRO A 160 -7.68 -12.56 -18.98
C PRO A 160 -7.10 -11.52 -19.95
N GLU A 161 -7.97 -10.77 -20.63
CA GLU A 161 -7.60 -9.69 -21.55
C GLU A 161 -6.88 -8.55 -20.83
N HIS A 162 -7.46 -8.04 -19.74
CA HIS A 162 -6.85 -6.98 -18.94
C HIS A 162 -5.51 -7.42 -18.34
N LYS A 163 -5.42 -8.66 -17.83
CA LYS A 163 -4.19 -9.19 -17.23
C LYS A 163 -3.07 -9.28 -18.26
N GLN A 164 -3.37 -9.71 -19.49
CA GLN A 164 -2.38 -9.76 -20.57
C GLN A 164 -1.83 -8.36 -20.88
N GLN A 165 -2.70 -7.37 -21.06
CA GLN A 165 -2.28 -6.00 -21.39
C GLN A 165 -1.52 -5.32 -20.25
N LEU A 166 -1.99 -5.49 -19.01
CA LEU A 166 -1.32 -4.92 -17.83
C LEU A 166 0.06 -5.53 -17.59
N ASN A 167 0.25 -6.82 -17.87
CA ASN A 167 1.58 -7.44 -17.77
C ASN A 167 2.57 -6.83 -18.77
N ILE A 168 2.12 -6.45 -19.98
CA ILE A 168 2.96 -5.73 -20.94
C ILE A 168 3.37 -4.37 -20.35
N TRP A 169 2.41 -3.61 -19.80
CA TRP A 169 2.72 -2.34 -19.15
C TRP A 169 3.70 -2.49 -17.98
N LEU A 170 3.50 -3.50 -17.14
CA LEU A 170 4.36 -3.77 -15.99
C LEU A 170 5.79 -4.11 -16.41
N LEU A 171 5.98 -4.87 -17.49
CA LEU A 171 7.31 -5.17 -18.02
C LEU A 171 8.03 -3.93 -18.57
N ILE A 172 7.28 -2.97 -19.14
CA ILE A 172 7.86 -1.75 -19.72
C ILE A 172 8.22 -0.72 -18.63
N HIS A 173 7.45 -0.69 -17.53
CA HIS A 173 7.52 0.39 -16.52
C HIS A 173 8.06 -0.06 -15.15
N SER A 174 8.35 -1.35 -14.95
CA SER A 174 9.04 -1.81 -13.75
C SER A 174 10.52 -1.41 -13.80
N GLN A 175 10.87 -0.35 -13.07
CA GLN A 175 12.24 0.05 -12.77
C GLN A 175 12.41 0.30 -11.27
#